data_AF-A0AAV9GLD2-F1
#
_entry.id   AF-A0AAV9GLD2-F1
#
_cell.length_a   1.000
_cell.length_b   1.000
_cell.length_c   1.000
_cell.angle_alpha   90.00
_cell.angle_beta   90.00
_cell.angle_gamma   90.00
#
_symmetry.space_group_name_H-M   'P 1'
#
loop_
_entity.id
_entity.type
_entity.pdbx_description
1 polymer ?
#
loop_
_entity_poly.entity_id
_entity_poly.type
_entity_poly.pdbx_seq_one_letter_code
_entity_poly.pdbx_strand_id
1 'polypeptide(L)'
;MLTTTTLLLLPLLALTTATPTTPPPPPCTYGAYRCANPPTSIQVCDYYGKWQPDWQCQPGTTCQLLASGGGMIPYCVAGTTNTGGGGGCATPGKMECLGTAAIRVCNVQGAYEKVGDCPKGTGCRVMYGVPYCM
;
A
#
# COMPACT_ATOMS: atom_id res chain seq x y z
N MET A 1 -83.93 16.75 -22.53
CA MET A 1 -83.07 15.68 -23.07
C MET A 1 -81.63 16.08 -22.76
N LEU A 2 -81.00 15.39 -21.81
CA LEU A 2 -79.62 15.62 -21.38
C LEU A 2 -78.71 14.67 -22.17
N THR A 3 -77.74 15.19 -22.93
CA THR A 3 -76.70 14.38 -23.57
C THR A 3 -75.38 14.60 -22.87
N THR A 4 -75.00 13.64 -22.04
CA THR A 4 -73.69 13.53 -21.40
C THR A 4 -72.84 12.61 -22.29
N THR A 5 -71.68 13.04 -22.76
CA THR A 5 -70.71 12.11 -23.38
C THR A 5 -69.30 12.38 -22.86
N THR A 6 -68.73 11.29 -22.35
CA THR A 6 -67.61 11.14 -21.44
C THR A 6 -66.25 11.30 -22.14
N LEU A 7 -65.35 12.08 -21.54
CA LEU A 7 -63.95 12.22 -21.94
C LEU A 7 -63.15 11.00 -21.45
N LEU A 8 -62.59 10.18 -22.35
CA LEU A 8 -61.68 9.08 -22.03
C LEU A 8 -60.24 9.61 -21.89
N LEU A 9 -59.73 9.68 -20.66
CA LEU A 9 -58.30 9.91 -20.38
C LEU A 9 -57.58 8.56 -20.25
N LEU A 10 -56.67 8.25 -21.18
CA LEU A 10 -55.73 7.14 -21.04
C LEU A 10 -54.57 7.54 -20.12
N PRO A 11 -54.22 6.77 -19.07
CA PRO A 11 -53.00 7.00 -18.33
C PRO A 11 -51.80 6.43 -19.10
N LEU A 12 -50.85 7.28 -19.47
CA LEU A 12 -49.51 6.85 -19.90
C LEU A 12 -48.78 6.24 -18.69
N LEU A 13 -48.61 4.92 -18.66
CA LEU A 13 -47.65 4.27 -17.78
C LEU A 13 -46.24 4.53 -18.30
N ALA A 14 -45.50 5.45 -17.66
CA ALA A 14 -44.07 5.59 -17.86
C ALA A 14 -43.33 4.45 -17.16
N LEU A 15 -42.83 3.48 -17.92
CA LEU A 15 -41.88 2.48 -17.41
C LEU A 15 -40.52 3.14 -17.22
N THR A 16 -40.17 3.51 -15.99
CA THR A 16 -38.80 3.90 -15.64
C THR A 16 -37.94 2.65 -15.56
N THR A 17 -37.12 2.40 -16.57
CA THR A 17 -36.05 1.39 -16.50
C THR A 17 -34.97 1.90 -15.55
N ALA A 18 -34.94 1.37 -14.33
CA ALA A 18 -33.83 1.57 -13.41
C ALA A 18 -32.58 0.92 -14.05
N THR A 19 -31.63 1.74 -14.46
CA THR A 19 -30.31 1.28 -14.89
C THR A 19 -29.59 0.67 -13.68
N PRO A 20 -28.99 -0.53 -13.79
CA PRO A 20 -28.18 -1.08 -12.71
C PRO A 20 -26.95 -0.18 -12.52
N THR A 21 -26.97 0.64 -11.48
CA THR A 21 -25.80 1.38 -11.03
C THR A 21 -24.86 0.40 -10.34
N THR A 22 -23.89 -0.12 -11.10
CA THR A 22 -22.79 -0.87 -10.52
C THR A 22 -22.07 0.07 -9.52
N PRO A 23 -21.86 -0.35 -8.26
CA PRO A 23 -21.08 0.44 -7.32
C PRO A 23 -19.70 0.72 -7.93
N PRO A 24 -19.15 1.94 -7.77
CA PRO A 24 -17.79 2.21 -8.21
C PRO A 24 -16.84 1.19 -7.56
N PRO A 25 -15.85 0.67 -8.31
CA PRO A 25 -14.89 -0.27 -7.77
C PRO A 25 -14.22 0.33 -6.53
N PRO A 26 -13.89 -0.50 -5.51
CA PRO A 26 -13.25 -0.02 -4.30
C PRO A 26 -11.94 0.71 -4.66
N PRO A 27 -11.60 1.81 -3.96
CA PRO A 27 -10.47 2.64 -4.34
C PRO A 27 -9.11 1.97 -4.15
N CYS A 28 -9.07 0.75 -3.58
CA CYS A 28 -7.90 -0.10 -3.53
C CYS A 28 -8.25 -1.59 -3.40
N THR A 29 -7.27 -2.45 -3.66
CA THR A 29 -7.35 -3.91 -3.46
C THR A 29 -6.93 -4.27 -2.04
N TYR A 30 -7.70 -5.10 -1.34
CA TYR A 30 -7.38 -5.56 0.02
C TYR A 30 -5.93 -6.07 0.11
N GLY A 31 -5.20 -5.62 1.14
CA GLY A 31 -3.80 -6.00 1.37
C GLY A 31 -2.78 -5.32 0.44
N ALA A 32 -3.21 -4.46 -0.49
CA ALA A 32 -2.30 -3.60 -1.22
C ALA A 32 -1.64 -2.60 -0.26
N TYR A 33 -0.40 -2.22 -0.56
CA TYR A 33 0.36 -1.24 0.19
C TYR A 33 0.71 -0.04 -0.69
N ARG A 34 0.79 1.15 -0.09
CA ARG A 34 1.32 2.36 -0.75
C ARG A 34 1.97 3.32 0.23
N CYS A 35 2.66 4.33 -0.28
CA CYS A 35 3.01 5.51 0.51
C CYS A 35 1.80 6.43 0.67
N ALA A 36 1.66 7.01 1.86
CA ALA A 36 0.74 8.11 2.10
C ALA A 36 1.12 9.34 1.25
N ASN A 37 0.18 10.28 1.11
CA ASN A 37 0.45 11.61 0.58
C ASN A 37 0.04 12.64 1.65
N PRO A 38 1.00 13.31 2.33
CA PRO A 38 2.45 13.29 2.10
C PRO A 38 3.12 11.94 2.46
N PRO A 39 4.32 11.64 1.91
CA PRO A 39 4.99 10.33 2.05
C PRO A 39 5.67 10.16 3.42
N THR A 40 4.91 10.32 4.50
CA THR A 40 5.39 10.20 5.88
C THR A 40 5.00 8.86 6.52
N SER A 41 4.19 8.05 5.84
CA SER A 41 3.77 6.74 6.34
C SER A 41 3.47 5.77 5.19
N ILE A 42 3.45 4.49 5.53
CA ILE A 42 2.96 3.40 4.71
C ILE A 42 1.49 3.19 5.04
N GLN A 43 0.67 3.03 4.00
CA GLN A 43 -0.75 2.71 4.11
C GLN A 43 -1.03 1.32 3.56
N VAL A 44 -1.93 0.60 4.22
CA VAL A 44 -2.48 -0.68 3.78
C VAL A 44 -3.95 -0.50 3.40
N CYS A 45 -4.38 -1.18 2.34
CA CYS A 45 -5.79 -1.21 1.97
C CYS A 45 -6.55 -2.22 2.84
N ASP A 46 -7.52 -1.73 3.59
CA ASP A 46 -8.37 -2.55 4.44
C ASP A 46 -9.42 -3.35 3.64
N TYR A 47 -10.17 -4.20 4.35
CA TYR A 47 -11.20 -5.07 3.75
C TYR A 47 -12.35 -4.27 3.10
N TYR A 48 -12.56 -3.03 3.54
CA TYR A 48 -13.58 -2.13 2.99
C TYR A 48 -13.06 -1.32 1.80
N GLY A 49 -11.84 -1.61 1.33
CA GLY A 49 -11.22 -0.89 0.23
C GLY A 49 -10.77 0.52 0.64
N LYS A 50 -10.45 0.78 1.91
CA LYS A 50 -9.96 2.08 2.38
C LYS A 50 -8.49 2.00 2.76
N TRP A 51 -7.74 3.03 2.41
CA TRP A 51 -6.36 3.18 2.84
C TRP A 51 -6.29 3.53 4.33
N GLN A 52 -5.67 2.67 5.13
CA GLN A 52 -5.42 2.86 6.55
C GLN A 52 -3.92 3.05 6.80
N PRO A 53 -3.52 3.85 7.80
CA PRO A 53 -2.13 3.90 8.24
C PRO A 53 -1.70 2.53 8.77
N ASP A 54 -0.58 2.02 8.27
CA ASP A 54 0.03 0.78 8.75
C ASP A 54 1.31 1.08 9.54
N TRP A 55 2.18 1.94 8.97
CA TRP A 55 3.47 2.27 9.58
C TRP A 55 3.86 3.73 9.39
N GLN A 56 4.23 4.43 10.47
CA GLN A 56 4.75 5.79 10.39
C GLN A 56 6.27 5.78 10.12
N CYS A 57 6.71 6.52 9.12
CA CYS A 57 8.14 6.71 8.89
C CYS A 57 8.76 7.52 10.04
N GLN A 58 9.95 7.12 10.48
CA GLN A 58 10.68 7.82 11.53
C GLN A 58 11.02 9.25 11.11
N PRO A 59 11.19 10.19 12.05
CA PRO A 59 11.64 11.55 11.74
C PRO A 59 12.92 11.53 10.89
N GLY A 60 12.95 12.34 9.82
CA GLY A 60 14.07 12.37 8.86
C GLY A 60 14.05 11.28 7.80
N THR A 61 13.00 10.45 7.77
CA THR A 61 12.79 9.44 6.72
C THR A 61 11.55 9.75 5.87
N THR A 62 11.48 9.22 4.65
CA THR A 62 10.38 9.41 3.69
C THR A 62 9.99 8.06 3.10
N CYS A 63 8.69 7.84 2.92
CA CYS A 63 8.19 6.66 2.24
C CYS A 63 8.51 6.73 0.75
N GLN A 64 9.12 5.68 0.21
CA GLN A 64 9.37 5.48 -1.21
C GLN A 64 8.78 4.15 -1.67
N LEU A 65 8.50 4.04 -2.98
CA LEU A 65 8.06 2.81 -3.61
C LEU A 65 9.25 2.14 -4.29
N LEU A 66 9.47 0.87 -3.96
CA LEU A 66 10.45 0.03 -4.60
C LEU A 66 9.76 -0.93 -5.57
N ALA A 67 10.23 -0.99 -6.82
CA ALA A 67 9.84 -2.07 -7.72
C ALA A 67 10.48 -3.40 -7.28
N SER A 68 9.68 -4.40 -6.95
CA SER A 68 10.13 -5.76 -6.58
C SER A 68 9.26 -6.81 -7.26
N GLY A 69 9.88 -7.68 -8.07
CA GLY A 69 9.44 -9.01 -8.55
C GLY A 69 7.95 -9.36 -8.69
N GLY A 70 7.05 -8.38 -8.90
CA GLY A 70 5.60 -8.58 -8.83
C GLY A 70 4.78 -7.35 -8.39
N GLY A 71 5.40 -6.26 -7.95
CA GLY A 71 4.71 -5.02 -7.59
C GLY A 71 5.60 -3.91 -7.06
N MET A 72 4.99 -2.84 -6.54
CA MET A 72 5.67 -1.78 -5.82
C MET A 72 5.50 -1.97 -4.31
N ILE A 73 6.60 -2.09 -3.56
CA ILE A 73 6.60 -2.24 -2.11
C ILE A 73 7.01 -0.90 -1.48
N PRO A 74 6.15 -0.27 -0.67
CA PRO A 74 6.52 0.93 0.07
C PRO A 74 7.48 0.62 1.22
N TYR A 75 8.42 1.53 1.47
CA TYR A 75 9.40 1.45 2.55
C TYR A 75 9.88 2.84 2.96
N CYS A 76 10.28 3.02 4.22
CA CYS A 76 10.80 4.30 4.70
C CYS A 76 12.32 4.37 4.51
N VAL A 77 12.81 5.43 3.87
CA VAL A 77 14.25 5.68 3.66
C VAL A 77 14.70 6.97 4.32
N ALA A 78 15.93 7.03 4.81
CA ALA A 78 16.52 8.27 5.29
C ALA A 78 16.60 9.31 4.15
N GLY A 79 16.25 10.56 4.44
CA GLY A 79 16.50 11.68 3.56
C GLY A 79 18.00 11.97 3.49
N THR A 80 18.73 11.26 2.62
CA THR A 80 20.16 11.44 2.30
C THR A 80 21.12 11.27 3.50
N THR A 81 21.86 10.17 3.66
CA THR A 81 23.13 9.93 2.97
C THR A 81 23.60 8.50 3.29
N ASN A 82 24.14 7.85 2.25
CA ASN A 82 24.76 6.54 2.31
C ASN A 82 25.89 6.50 3.36
N THR A 83 25.73 5.68 4.40
CA THR A 83 26.85 5.13 5.19
C THR A 83 26.98 3.64 4.89
N GLY A 84 26.99 3.28 3.60
CA GLY A 84 27.14 1.91 3.13
C GLY A 84 28.59 1.47 3.16
N GLY A 85 29.04 0.94 4.30
CA GLY A 85 30.28 0.19 4.40
C GLY A 85 30.12 -1.23 3.82
N GLY A 86 30.84 -1.50 2.73
CA GLY A 86 31.37 -2.82 2.37
C GLY A 86 30.36 -3.89 1.92
N GLY A 87 30.14 -3.96 0.60
CA GLY A 87 29.44 -5.07 -0.06
C GLY A 87 28.22 -4.58 -0.82
N GLY A 88 28.39 -4.31 -2.11
CA GLY A 88 27.29 -3.92 -2.98
C GLY A 88 26.25 -5.03 -3.11
N CYS A 89 25.02 -4.65 -3.43
CA CYS A 89 23.89 -5.54 -3.61
C CYS A 89 23.31 -5.36 -5.02
N ALA A 90 23.06 -6.49 -5.70
CA ALA A 90 22.63 -6.49 -7.10
C ALA A 90 21.15 -6.15 -7.29
N THR A 91 20.34 -6.29 -6.24
CA THR A 91 18.88 -6.17 -6.33
C THR A 91 18.39 -5.12 -5.35
N PRO A 92 18.07 -3.90 -5.83
CA PRO A 92 17.42 -2.87 -5.03
C PRO A 92 16.22 -3.43 -4.26
N GLY A 93 16.20 -3.05 -2.99
CA GLY A 93 15.34 -3.43 -1.89
C GLY A 93 15.20 -4.91 -1.54
N LYS A 94 16.16 -5.74 -1.97
CA LYS A 94 16.48 -6.96 -1.25
C LYS A 94 16.77 -6.62 0.20
N MET A 95 16.04 -7.24 1.13
CA MET A 95 16.30 -7.13 2.56
C MET A 95 17.14 -8.30 3.03
N GLU A 96 18.05 -8.06 3.95
CA GLU A 96 18.90 -9.08 4.55
C GLU A 96 19.08 -8.82 6.04
N CYS A 97 19.46 -9.86 6.77
CA CYS A 97 19.94 -9.71 8.13
C CYS A 97 21.35 -9.10 8.14
N LEU A 98 21.52 -7.98 8.85
CA LEU A 98 22.83 -7.45 9.21
C LEU A 98 23.27 -8.12 10.51
N GLY A 99 23.89 -9.29 10.37
CA GLY A 99 24.17 -10.17 11.50
C GLY A 99 22.87 -10.61 12.20
N THR A 100 22.92 -10.83 13.51
CA THR A 100 21.72 -11.17 14.30
C THR A 100 20.99 -9.96 14.83
N ALA A 101 21.54 -8.74 14.69
CA ALA A 101 21.08 -7.59 15.46
C ALA A 101 20.21 -6.61 14.67
N ALA A 102 20.17 -6.70 13.34
CA ALA A 102 19.50 -5.69 12.53
C ALA A 102 19.08 -6.23 11.16
N ILE A 103 18.23 -5.46 10.49
CA ILE A 103 17.84 -5.67 9.10
C ILE A 103 18.44 -4.55 8.26
N ARG A 104 18.92 -4.91 7.07
CA ARG A 104 19.39 -3.97 6.03
C ARG A 104 18.62 -4.17 4.74
N VAL A 105 18.47 -3.11 3.96
CA VAL A 105 17.82 -3.08 2.65
C VAL A 105 18.83 -2.62 1.61
N CYS A 106 18.82 -3.23 0.44
CA CYS A 106 19.58 -2.72 -0.70
C CYS A 106 18.92 -1.43 -1.21
N ASN A 107 19.65 -0.33 -1.33
CA ASN A 107 19.13 0.88 -1.95
C ASN A 107 19.26 0.83 -3.49
N VAL A 108 18.73 1.84 -4.18
CA VAL A 108 18.76 1.92 -5.66
C VAL A 108 20.16 2.17 -6.21
N GLN A 109 21.09 2.59 -5.37
CA GLN A 109 22.51 2.75 -5.68
C GLN A 109 23.30 1.44 -5.50
N GLY A 110 22.62 0.34 -5.16
CA GLY A 110 23.26 -0.96 -4.95
C GLY A 110 24.10 -1.02 -3.68
N ALA A 111 23.78 -0.21 -2.67
CA ALA A 111 24.41 -0.23 -1.35
C ALA A 111 23.42 -0.72 -0.29
N TYR A 112 23.90 -1.48 0.70
CA TYR A 112 23.07 -1.85 1.83
C TYR A 112 22.94 -0.71 2.85
N GLU A 113 21.70 -0.38 3.20
CA GLU A 113 21.34 0.58 4.24
C GLU A 113 20.63 -0.15 5.39
N LYS A 114 21.01 0.14 6.63
CA LYS A 114 20.34 -0.42 7.81
C LYS A 114 18.97 0.22 7.97
N VAL A 115 17.91 -0.60 8.03
CA VAL A 115 16.52 -0.12 8.17
C VAL A 115 15.98 -0.22 9.58
N GLY A 116 16.56 -1.08 10.42
CA GLY A 116 16.11 -1.22 11.81
C GLY A 116 16.97 -2.17 12.63
N ASP A 117 17.02 -1.91 13.92
CA ASP A 117 17.59 -2.81 14.92
C ASP A 117 16.54 -3.80 15.42
N CYS A 118 16.97 -5.03 15.66
CA CYS A 118 16.15 -6.02 16.34
C CYS A 118 16.06 -5.70 17.84
N PRO A 119 14.87 -5.87 18.46
CA PRO A 119 14.70 -5.68 19.89
C PRO A 119 15.69 -6.49 20.73
N LYS A 120 16.06 -5.95 21.89
CA LYS A 120 16.99 -6.63 22.81
C LYS A 120 16.47 -8.02 23.18
N GLY A 121 17.30 -9.05 22.96
CA GLY A 121 16.94 -10.45 23.23
C GLY A 121 16.29 -11.18 22.03
N THR A 122 16.06 -10.50 20.91
CA THR A 122 15.65 -11.11 19.63
C THR A 122 16.82 -11.21 18.67
N GLY A 123 16.67 -12.00 17.61
CA GLY A 123 17.63 -12.13 16.53
C GLY A 123 16.99 -11.96 15.16
N CYS A 124 17.73 -11.37 14.22
CA CYS A 124 17.32 -11.37 12.83
C CYS A 124 17.41 -12.80 12.25
N ARG A 125 16.30 -13.28 11.69
CA ARG A 125 16.22 -14.53 10.94
C ARG A 125 15.45 -14.34 9.65
N VAL A 126 15.79 -15.13 8.63
CA VAL A 126 15.08 -15.13 7.36
C VAL A 126 14.00 -16.20 7.40
N MET A 127 12.74 -15.79 7.26
CA MET A 127 11.59 -16.68 7.05
C MET A 127 10.98 -16.39 5.69
N TYR A 128 10.75 -17.43 4.88
CA TYR A 128 10.16 -17.29 3.55
C TYR A 128 10.87 -16.27 2.64
N GLY A 129 12.19 -16.11 2.80
CA GLY A 129 12.99 -15.16 2.03
C GLY A 129 12.92 -13.70 2.52
N VAL A 130 12.20 -13.43 3.61
CA VAL A 130 12.09 -12.09 4.22
C VAL A 130 12.76 -12.11 5.60
N PRO A 131 13.62 -11.12 5.94
CA PRO A 131 14.20 -11.02 7.27
C PRO A 131 13.21 -10.47 8.29
N TYR A 132 13.18 -11.07 9.48
CA TYR A 132 12.35 -10.68 10.63
C TYR A 132 13.18 -10.71 11.91
N CYS A 133 12.84 -9.85 12.87
CA CYS A 133 13.38 -9.93 14.22
C CYS A 133 12.49 -10.82 15.08
N MET A 134 13.03 -11.93 15.59
CA MET A 134 12.30 -12.95 16.35
C MET A 134 13.17 -13.58 17.44
#